data_AF-A0A6P0DVV2-F1
#
_entry.id   AF-A0A6P0DVV2-F1
#
_cell.length_a   1.000
_cell.length_b   1.000
_cell.length_c   1.000
_cell.angle_alpha   90.00
_cell.angle_beta   90.00
_cell.angle_gamma   90.00
#
_symmetry.space_group_name_H-M   'P 1'
#
loop_
_entity.id
_entity.type
_entity.pdbx_description
1 polymer ?
#
loop_
_entity_poly.entity_id
_entity_poly.type
_entity_poly.pdbx_seq_one_letter_code
_entity_poly.pdbx_strand_id
1 'polypeptide(L)'
;PVRRKVYDDTGYDVEFADAAELQALVMIEKLVTDAVLDERAPGSFDPVAVMQDSLSEELRKARFSKSELERHASRIGLHLERLEKQSGRDVLAHMFRARIEAISKAVAETEAKIKATERAADMISGYVYDIDPPPLPDAAVTSIEWVEASR
;
A
#
# COMPACT_ATOMS: atom_id res chain seq x y z
N PRO A 1 12.47 -37.14 -12.50
CA PRO A 1 11.42 -36.93 -11.48
C PRO A 1 10.84 -35.52 -11.58
N VAL A 2 9.61 -35.40 -12.12
CA VAL A 2 8.86 -34.15 -12.16
C VAL A 2 8.45 -33.82 -10.72
N ARG A 3 9.02 -32.76 -10.14
CA ARG A 3 8.59 -32.28 -8.81
C ARG A 3 7.11 -31.88 -8.93
N ARG A 4 6.25 -32.50 -8.13
CA ARG A 4 4.85 -32.12 -8.01
C ARG A 4 4.84 -30.75 -7.34
N LYS A 5 4.42 -29.70 -8.08
CA LYS A 5 4.27 -28.34 -7.55
C LYS A 5 3.40 -28.41 -6.28
N VAL A 6 4.00 -28.09 -5.14
CA VAL A 6 3.28 -27.95 -3.88
C VAL A 6 2.91 -26.48 -3.81
N TYR A 7 1.74 -26.18 -4.36
CA TYR A 7 1.13 -24.88 -4.18
C TYR A 7 0.67 -24.78 -2.73
N ASP A 8 0.92 -23.65 -2.07
CA ASP A 8 0.17 -23.27 -0.87
C ASP A 8 -1.33 -23.13 -1.22
N ASP A 9 -2.23 -23.08 -0.23
CA ASP A 9 -3.68 -22.95 -0.42
C ASP A 9 -4.06 -21.67 -1.20
N THR A 10 -3.12 -20.73 -1.32
CA THR A 10 -3.18 -19.51 -2.13
C THR A 10 -2.85 -19.70 -3.61
N GLY A 11 -2.34 -20.87 -4.03
CA GLY A 11 -1.89 -21.12 -5.39
C GLY A 11 -0.49 -20.59 -5.72
N TYR A 12 0.24 -20.05 -4.73
CA TYR A 12 1.61 -19.56 -4.89
C TYR A 12 2.64 -20.61 -4.47
N ASP A 13 3.71 -20.72 -5.25
CA ASP A 13 4.90 -21.49 -4.90
C ASP A 13 5.96 -20.50 -4.41
N VAL A 14 6.19 -20.48 -3.10
CA VAL A 14 7.12 -19.56 -2.43
C VAL A 14 8.55 -19.71 -2.97
N GLU A 15 8.94 -20.89 -3.49
CA GLU A 15 10.27 -21.10 -4.08
C GLU A 15 10.44 -20.43 -5.45
N PHE A 16 9.34 -20.06 -6.13
CA PHE A 16 9.35 -19.46 -7.48
C PHE A 16 8.73 -18.06 -7.55
N ALA A 17 8.11 -17.58 -6.49
CA ALA A 17 7.59 -16.21 -6.40
C ALA A 17 8.75 -15.21 -6.39
N ASP A 18 8.58 -14.10 -7.09
CA ASP A 18 9.59 -13.04 -7.03
C ASP A 18 9.55 -12.30 -5.68
N ALA A 19 10.61 -11.55 -5.36
CA ALA A 19 10.71 -10.86 -4.08
C ALA A 19 9.60 -9.81 -3.86
N ALA A 20 9.06 -9.22 -4.93
CA ALA A 20 7.98 -8.25 -4.82
C ALA A 20 6.64 -8.94 -4.53
N GLU A 21 6.41 -10.13 -5.10
CA GLU A 21 5.24 -10.97 -4.81
C GLU A 21 5.23 -11.44 -3.35
N LEU A 22 6.36 -11.95 -2.83
CA LEU A 22 6.44 -12.36 -1.42
C LEU A 22 6.18 -11.18 -0.48
N GLN A 23 6.75 -10.01 -0.78
CA GLN A 23 6.52 -8.82 0.01
C GLN A 23 5.06 -8.34 -0.09
N ALA A 24 4.44 -8.46 -1.27
CA ALA A 24 3.03 -8.14 -1.47
C ALA A 24 2.12 -9.03 -0.62
N LEU A 25 2.38 -10.33 -0.56
CA LEU A 25 1.63 -11.27 0.27
C LEU A 25 1.71 -10.90 1.76
N VAL A 26 2.90 -10.54 2.26
CA VAL A 26 3.07 -10.06 3.65
C VAL A 26 2.27 -8.77 3.91
N MET A 27 2.20 -7.86 2.94
CA MET A 27 1.38 -6.65 3.06
C MET A 27 -0.11 -6.98 3.11
N ILE A 28 -0.57 -7.91 2.28
CA ILE A 28 -1.96 -8.38 2.27
C ILE A 28 -2.30 -9.10 3.58
N GLU A 29 -1.41 -9.96 4.09
CA GLU A 29 -1.61 -10.66 5.37
C GLU A 29 -1.82 -9.68 6.52
N LYS A 30 -1.02 -8.60 6.56
CA LYS A 30 -1.22 -7.53 7.54
C LYS A 30 -2.58 -6.86 7.40
N LEU A 31 -2.97 -6.51 6.17
CA LEU A 31 -4.27 -5.87 5.90
C LEU A 31 -5.44 -6.77 6.28
N VAL A 32 -5.35 -8.08 5.99
CA VAL A 32 -6.33 -9.08 6.40
C VAL A 32 -6.40 -9.18 7.93
N THR A 33 -5.25 -9.18 8.60
CA THR A 33 -5.20 -9.15 10.08
C THR A 33 -5.90 -7.93 10.63
N ASP A 34 -5.64 -6.74 10.07
CA ASP A 34 -6.27 -5.49 10.49
C ASP A 34 -7.80 -5.56 10.28
N ALA A 35 -8.27 -6.13 9.17
CA ALA A 35 -9.71 -6.32 8.91
C ALA A 35 -10.38 -7.35 9.82
N VAL A 36 -9.69 -8.43 10.20
CA VAL A 36 -10.20 -9.45 11.12
C VAL A 36 -10.32 -8.91 12.55
N LEU A 37 -9.43 -7.98 12.93
CA LEU A 37 -9.46 -7.32 14.24
C LEU A 37 -10.49 -6.18 14.30
N ASP A 38 -11.14 -5.82 13.20
CA ASP A 38 -12.20 -4.82 13.18
C ASP A 38 -13.47 -5.35 13.84
N GLU A 39 -13.97 -4.63 14.85
CA GLU A 39 -15.13 -5.04 15.65
C GLU A 39 -16.48 -4.76 14.98
N ARG A 40 -16.50 -4.05 13.84
CA ARG A 40 -17.75 -3.77 13.11
C ARG A 40 -18.38 -5.07 12.62
N ALA A 41 -19.71 -5.12 12.61
CA ALA A 41 -20.44 -6.31 12.16
C ALA A 41 -20.11 -6.63 10.69
N PRO A 42 -19.93 -7.92 10.31
CA PRO A 42 -19.83 -8.31 8.90
C PRO A 42 -21.01 -7.77 8.09
N GLY A 43 -20.76 -7.36 6.85
CA GLY A 43 -21.79 -6.74 5.99
C GLY A 43 -22.06 -5.26 6.30
N SER A 44 -21.60 -4.70 7.42
CA SER A 44 -21.79 -3.26 7.73
C SER A 44 -20.80 -2.31 7.05
N PHE A 45 -19.71 -2.83 6.50
CA PHE A 45 -18.69 -2.07 5.77
C PHE A 45 -17.95 -2.97 4.78
N ASP A 46 -17.21 -2.35 3.85
CA ASP A 46 -16.35 -3.05 2.90
C ASP A 46 -14.88 -3.05 3.37
N PRO A 47 -14.35 -4.17 3.91
CA PRO A 47 -12.94 -4.26 4.27
C PRO A 47 -12.03 -4.24 3.04
N VAL A 48 -12.45 -4.76 1.87
CA VAL A 48 -11.62 -4.79 0.66
C VAL A 48 -11.37 -3.37 0.15
N ALA A 49 -12.40 -2.52 0.14
CA ALA A 49 -12.25 -1.10 -0.20
C ALA A 49 -11.25 -0.39 0.74
N VAL A 50 -11.33 -0.66 2.06
CA VAL A 50 -10.38 -0.11 3.04
C VAL A 50 -8.94 -0.57 2.78
N MET A 51 -8.75 -1.84 2.38
CA MET A 51 -7.44 -2.35 2.00
C MET A 51 -6.90 -1.66 0.74
N GLN A 52 -7.73 -1.47 -0.28
CA GLN A 52 -7.36 -0.78 -1.52
C GLN A 52 -6.98 0.69 -1.27
N ASP A 53 -7.72 1.39 -0.41
CA ASP A 53 -7.40 2.76 0.02
C ASP A 53 -6.07 2.82 0.78
N SER A 54 -5.84 1.85 1.67
CA SER A 54 -4.60 1.75 2.45
C SER A 54 -3.37 1.54 1.56
N LEU A 55 -3.46 0.65 0.57
CA LEU A 55 -2.40 0.43 -0.42
C LEU A 55 -2.17 1.66 -1.29
N SER A 56 -3.24 2.35 -1.70
CA SER A 56 -3.17 3.58 -2.49
C SER A 56 -2.43 4.69 -1.73
N GLU A 57 -2.73 4.86 -0.43
CA GLU A 57 -2.03 5.82 0.42
C GLU A 57 -0.56 5.45 0.64
N GLU A 58 -0.24 4.17 0.83
CA GLU A 58 1.15 3.72 0.93
C GLU A 58 1.95 3.96 -0.37
N LEU A 59 1.33 3.75 -1.54
CA LEU A 59 1.94 4.10 -2.83
C LEU A 59 2.22 5.59 -2.94
N ARG A 60 1.24 6.42 -2.56
CA ARG A 60 1.39 7.89 -2.58
C ARG A 60 2.56 8.33 -1.72
N LYS A 61 2.67 7.82 -0.49
CA LYS A 61 3.77 8.11 0.44
C LYS A 61 5.12 7.64 -0.10
N ALA A 62 5.19 6.41 -0.63
CA ALA A 62 6.44 5.86 -1.14
C ALA A 62 6.96 6.63 -2.37
N ARG A 63 6.07 6.97 -3.31
CA ARG A 63 6.42 7.79 -4.49
C ARG A 63 6.90 9.19 -4.09
N PHE A 64 6.24 9.81 -3.12
CA PHE A 64 6.69 11.09 -2.57
C PHE A 64 8.08 10.98 -1.94
N SER A 65 8.31 9.96 -1.10
CA SER A 65 9.60 9.74 -0.46
C SER A 65 10.72 9.50 -1.46
N LYS A 66 10.46 8.74 -2.53
CA LYS A 66 11.43 8.54 -3.63
C LYS A 66 11.82 9.87 -4.28
N SER A 67 10.83 10.67 -4.65
CA SER A 67 11.05 12.00 -5.26
C SER A 67 11.89 12.92 -4.37
N GLU A 68 11.63 12.93 -3.06
CA GLU A 68 12.42 13.72 -2.10
C GLU A 68 13.87 13.25 -1.99
N LEU A 69 14.10 11.93 -1.98
CA LEU A 69 15.45 11.36 -1.99
C LEU A 69 16.21 11.74 -3.26
N GLU A 70 15.58 11.64 -4.43
CA GLU A 70 16.18 12.02 -5.72
C GLU A 70 16.52 13.53 -5.77
N ARG A 71 15.65 14.38 -5.24
CA ARG A 71 15.91 15.82 -5.08
C ARG A 71 17.08 16.08 -4.15
N HIS A 72 17.20 15.31 -3.06
CA HIS A 72 18.32 15.44 -2.14
C HIS A 72 19.65 15.04 -2.80
N ALA A 73 19.70 13.91 -3.52
CA ALA A 73 20.88 13.49 -4.27
C ALA A 73 21.29 14.53 -5.32
N SER A 74 20.33 15.07 -6.07
CA SER A 74 20.55 16.12 -7.07
C SER A 74 21.18 17.36 -6.44
N ARG A 75 20.68 17.80 -5.28
CA ARG A 75 21.24 18.95 -4.55
C ARG A 75 22.68 18.70 -4.11
N ILE A 76 23.00 17.50 -3.65
CA ILE A 76 24.37 17.14 -3.28
C ILE A 76 25.28 17.13 -4.51
N GLY A 77 24.80 16.61 -5.65
CA GLY A 77 25.53 16.65 -6.93
C GLY A 77 25.92 18.07 -7.32
N LEU A 78 24.98 19.01 -7.23
CA LEU A 78 25.24 20.44 -7.49
C LEU A 78 26.30 21.04 -6.54
N HIS A 79 26.32 20.64 -5.26
CA HIS A 79 27.37 21.06 -4.35
C HIS A 79 28.73 20.46 -4.72
N LEU A 80 28.76 19.20 -5.14
CA LEU A 80 29.97 18.50 -5.55
C LEU A 80 30.60 19.13 -6.81
N GLU A 81 29.79 19.54 -7.79
CA GLU A 81 30.26 20.22 -9.01
C GLU A 81 30.97 21.55 -8.74
N ARG A 82 30.57 22.23 -7.66
CA ARG A 82 31.14 23.53 -7.24
C ARG A 82 32.31 23.38 -6.28
N LEU A 83 32.58 22.17 -5.81
CA LEU A 83 33.61 21.93 -4.82
C LEU A 83 34.98 21.87 -5.49
N GLU A 84 35.78 22.90 -5.25
CA GLU A 84 37.19 22.91 -5.63
C GLU A 84 38.07 22.58 -4.44
N LYS A 85 39.15 21.86 -4.69
CA LYS A 85 40.13 21.51 -3.67
C LYS A 85 41.53 21.90 -4.10
N GLN A 86 42.20 22.67 -3.25
CA GLN A 86 43.53 23.23 -3.54
C GLN A 86 44.69 22.29 -3.18
N SER A 87 44.60 21.52 -2.09
CA SER A 87 45.66 20.58 -1.67
C SER A 87 45.17 19.57 -0.61
N GLY A 88 45.95 18.51 -0.32
CA GLY A 88 45.65 17.55 0.75
C GLY A 88 44.75 16.37 0.33
N ARG A 89 44.02 15.74 1.28
CA ARG A 89 43.05 14.64 1.02
C ARG A 89 41.64 15.18 0.86
N ASP A 90 40.89 14.68 -0.13
CA ASP A 90 39.57 15.21 -0.49
C ASP A 90 38.43 14.61 0.35
N VAL A 91 38.38 14.99 1.63
CA VAL A 91 37.42 14.42 2.59
C VAL A 91 35.98 14.85 2.26
N LEU A 92 35.75 16.11 1.90
CA LEU A 92 34.40 16.63 1.62
C LEU A 92 33.78 15.99 0.37
N ALA A 93 34.53 15.91 -0.73
CA ALA A 93 34.01 15.25 -1.93
C ALA A 93 33.75 13.76 -1.67
N HIS A 94 34.60 13.10 -0.88
CA HIS A 94 34.38 11.72 -0.48
C HIS A 94 33.09 11.55 0.33
N MET A 95 32.84 12.40 1.32
CA MET A 95 31.62 12.37 2.13
C MET A 95 30.36 12.63 1.29
N PHE A 96 30.41 13.59 0.36
CA PHE A 96 29.27 13.85 -0.54
C PHE A 96 28.97 12.67 -1.45
N ARG A 97 30.00 12.04 -2.04
CA ARG A 97 29.83 10.83 -2.86
C ARG A 97 29.24 9.68 -2.05
N ALA A 98 29.76 9.43 -0.85
CA ALA A 98 29.22 8.41 0.05
C ALA A 98 27.75 8.68 0.43
N ARG A 99 27.38 9.96 0.59
CA ARG A 99 25.99 10.35 0.85
C ARG A 99 25.09 10.11 -0.36
N ILE A 100 25.54 10.44 -1.57
CA ILE A 100 24.80 10.13 -2.80
C ILE A 100 24.58 8.62 -2.92
N GLU A 101 25.61 7.80 -2.68
CA GLU A 101 25.51 6.34 -2.71
C GLU A 101 24.48 5.80 -1.71
N ALA A 102 24.49 6.30 -0.47
CA ALA A 102 23.50 5.94 0.53
C ALA A 102 22.07 6.31 0.11
N ILE A 103 21.89 7.48 -0.52
CA ILE A 103 20.59 7.89 -1.05
C ILE A 103 20.15 6.99 -2.19
N SER A 104 21.06 6.62 -3.11
CA SER A 104 20.75 5.70 -4.20
C SER A 104 20.28 4.34 -3.69
N LYS A 105 20.88 3.82 -2.62
CA LYS A 105 20.40 2.60 -1.95
C LYS A 105 18.99 2.78 -1.38
N ALA A 106 18.73 3.88 -0.67
CA ALA A 106 17.40 4.16 -0.12
C ALA A 106 16.32 4.35 -1.22
N VAL A 107 16.69 4.92 -2.37
CA VAL A 107 15.82 5.01 -3.55
C VAL A 107 15.48 3.61 -4.06
N ALA A 108 16.46 2.72 -4.22
CA ALA A 108 16.24 1.34 -4.68
C ALA A 108 15.35 0.54 -3.71
N GLU A 109 15.55 0.70 -2.39
CA GLU A 109 14.67 0.12 -1.37
C GLU A 109 13.23 0.67 -1.47
N THR A 110 13.09 1.98 -1.71
CA THR A 110 11.77 2.61 -1.89
C THR A 110 11.09 2.14 -3.17
N GLU A 111 11.83 1.94 -4.26
CA GLU A 111 11.33 1.37 -5.51
C GLU A 111 10.85 -0.08 -5.34
N ALA A 112 11.59 -0.89 -4.58
CA ALA A 112 11.16 -2.24 -4.24
C ALA A 112 9.85 -2.23 -3.45
N LYS A 113 9.71 -1.30 -2.48
CA LYS A 113 8.44 -1.10 -1.76
C LYS A 113 7.31 -0.70 -2.70
N ILE A 114 7.53 0.23 -3.63
CA ILE A 114 6.51 0.65 -4.61
C ILE A 114 6.03 -0.56 -5.42
N LYS A 115 6.95 -1.37 -5.95
CA LYS A 115 6.60 -2.57 -6.74
C LYS A 115 5.81 -3.59 -5.93
N ALA A 116 6.20 -3.83 -4.68
CA ALA A 116 5.47 -4.73 -3.79
C ALA A 116 4.05 -4.21 -3.49
N THR A 117 3.89 -2.91 -3.22
CA THR A 117 2.57 -2.33 -2.98
C THR A 117 1.69 -2.34 -4.23
N GLU A 118 2.26 -2.06 -5.42
CA GLU A 118 1.55 -2.20 -6.70
C GLU A 118 1.09 -3.64 -6.91
N ARG A 119 1.97 -4.62 -6.67
CA ARG A 119 1.65 -6.03 -6.78
C ARG A 119 0.55 -6.46 -5.80
N ALA A 120 0.59 -5.96 -4.56
CA ALA A 120 -0.46 -6.21 -3.57
C ALA A 120 -1.81 -5.64 -4.01
N ALA A 121 -1.81 -4.42 -4.56
CA ALA A 121 -3.03 -3.78 -5.07
C ALA A 121 -3.63 -4.59 -6.23
N ASP A 122 -2.78 -5.05 -7.16
CA ASP A 122 -3.21 -5.90 -8.28
C ASP A 122 -3.83 -7.21 -7.77
N MET A 123 -3.20 -7.86 -6.79
CA MET A 123 -3.68 -9.12 -6.21
C MET A 123 -5.08 -8.99 -5.60
N ILE A 124 -5.40 -7.87 -4.94
CA ILE A 124 -6.72 -7.68 -4.31
C ILE A 124 -7.73 -6.94 -5.20
N SER A 125 -7.34 -6.48 -6.39
CA SER A 125 -8.21 -5.69 -7.29
C SER A 125 -9.44 -6.43 -7.80
N GLY A 126 -9.38 -7.76 -7.86
CA GLY A 126 -10.48 -8.61 -8.35
C GLY A 126 -11.52 -9.00 -7.29
N TYR A 127 -11.32 -8.61 -6.04
CA TYR A 127 -12.23 -8.96 -4.95
C TYR A 127 -13.30 -7.89 -4.79
N VAL A 128 -14.52 -8.35 -4.53
CA VAL A 128 -15.68 -7.50 -4.19
C VAL A 128 -16.27 -8.04 -2.90
N TYR A 129 -16.56 -7.15 -1.95
CA TYR A 129 -17.23 -7.50 -0.71
C TYR A 129 -18.72 -7.13 -0.81
N ASP A 130 -19.59 -8.04 -0.38
CA ASP A 130 -21.03 -7.81 -0.35
C ASP A 130 -21.40 -7.07 0.94
N ILE A 131 -21.99 -5.88 0.80
CA ILE A 131 -22.40 -5.03 1.92
C ILE A 131 -23.92 -5.12 2.06
N ASP A 132 -24.39 -5.25 3.30
CA ASP A 132 -25.82 -5.23 3.58
C ASP A 132 -26.43 -3.89 3.16
N PRO A 133 -27.60 -3.90 2.51
CA PRO A 133 -28.28 -2.67 2.15
C PRO A 133 -28.63 -1.90 3.43
N PRO A 134 -28.53 -0.56 3.41
CA PRO A 134 -28.93 0.24 4.56
C PRO A 134 -30.41 -0.07 4.90
N PRO A 135 -30.77 -0.15 6.19
CA PRO A 135 -32.14 -0.40 6.58
C PRO A 135 -33.05 0.66 5.95
N LEU A 136 -34.14 0.21 5.33
CA LEU A 136 -35.15 1.12 4.78
C LEU A 136 -35.62 2.05 5.91
N PRO A 137 -35.79 3.35 5.64
CA PRO A 137 -36.35 4.25 6.64
C PRO A 137 -37.71 3.70 7.06
N ASP A 138 -37.92 3.52 8.37
CA ASP A 138 -39.19 3.06 8.93
C ASP A 138 -40.31 3.86 8.26
N ALA A 139 -41.10 3.16 7.44
CA ALA A 139 -42.31 3.73 6.90
C ALA A 139 -43.10 4.20 8.10
N ALA A 140 -43.30 5.52 8.18
CA ALA A 140 -44.25 6.10 9.11
C ALA A 140 -45.52 5.28 9.01
N VAL A 141 -45.79 4.48 10.03
CA VAL A 141 -47.09 3.89 10.26
C VAL A 141 -47.96 5.07 10.65
N THR A 142 -48.34 5.88 9.67
CA THR A 142 -49.46 6.80 9.81
C THR A 142 -50.67 5.91 9.92
N SER A 143 -51.03 5.64 11.18
CA SER A 143 -52.36 5.22 11.57
C SER A 143 -53.35 6.12 10.86
N ILE A 144 -53.89 5.66 9.72
CA ILE A 144 -55.06 6.25 9.11
C ILE A 144 -56.20 5.87 10.06
N GLU A 145 -56.47 6.73 11.04
CA GLU A 145 -57.73 6.73 11.76
C GLU A 145 -58.83 6.97 10.72
N TRP A 146 -59.55 5.90 10.37
CA TRP A 146 -60.83 6.02 9.71
C TRP A 146 -61.79 6.69 10.69
N VAL A 147 -61.94 8.00 10.57
CA VAL A 147 -63.07 8.70 11.20
C VAL A 147 -64.33 8.27 10.44
N GLU A 148 -65.04 7.29 10.98
CA GLU A 148 -66.41 7.00 10.59
C GLU A 148 -67.27 8.23 10.89
N ALA A 149 -67.64 8.96 9.84
CA ALA A 149 -68.72 9.93 9.90
C ALA A 149 -70.05 9.17 10.08
N SER A 150 -70.49 9.01 11.33
CA SER A 150 -71.86 8.60 11.63
C SER A 150 -72.85 9.71 11.28
N ARG A 151 -73.94 9.30 10.62
CA ARG A 151 -75.09 10.10 10.19
C ARG A 151 -75.88 10.72 11.34
#